data_AF-A0A9D3ZV87-F1
#
_entry.id   AF-A0A9D3ZV87-F1
#
_cell.length_a   1.000
_cell.length_b   1.000
_cell.length_c   1.000
_cell.angle_alpha   90.00
_cell.angle_beta   90.00
_cell.angle_gamma   90.00
#
_symmetry.space_group_name_H-M   'P 1'
#
loop_
_entity.id
_entity.type
_entity.pdbx_description
1 polymer ?
#
loop_
_entity_poly.entity_id
_entity_poly.type
_entity_poly.pdbx_seq_one_letter_code
_entity_poly.pdbx_strand_id
1 'polypeptide(L)'
;MGSNKPSQPLLSTTVDLSNVFLDPMYVGFSSSTGEVVSSQYILGWSFSKIGKAQSLDYSKLPSLPRRKSKANGDLQIIIPVIVVIALLVTIFGGAFAYVVRRKTYEEIREDWEKEYSPQRFSFKDL
;
A
#
# COMPACT_ATOMS: atom_id res chain seq x y z
N MET A 1 1.12 26.79 -6.74
CA MET A 1 1.89 28.03 -6.56
C MET A 1 1.38 28.66 -5.27
N GLY A 2 2.26 28.91 -4.29
CA GLY A 2 1.85 29.38 -2.96
C GLY A 2 1.23 30.77 -3.02
N SER A 3 0.25 31.03 -2.15
CA SER A 3 -0.32 32.36 -1.96
C SER A 3 0.74 33.36 -1.51
N ASN A 4 0.64 34.61 -1.97
CA ASN A 4 1.53 35.68 -1.53
C ASN A 4 1.50 35.83 0.01
N LYS A 5 2.64 36.19 0.60
CA LYS A 5 2.76 36.44 2.04
C LYS A 5 1.72 37.51 2.45
N PRO A 6 0.85 37.25 3.43
CA PRO A 6 -0.14 38.24 3.87
C PRO A 6 0.57 39.46 4.47
N SER A 7 -0.01 40.64 4.24
CA SER A 7 0.52 41.92 4.74
C SER A 7 0.38 42.03 6.27
N GLN A 8 -0.64 41.39 6.83
CA GLN A 8 -0.87 41.31 8.27
C GLN A 8 -0.64 39.88 8.77
N PRO A 9 0.09 39.68 9.88
CA PRO A 9 0.25 38.36 10.47
C PRO A 9 -1.10 37.86 11.01
N LEU A 10 -1.41 36.58 10.76
CA LEU A 10 -2.66 35.96 11.23
C LEU A 10 -2.68 35.76 12.75
N LEU A 11 -1.50 35.63 13.36
CA LEU A 11 -1.32 35.45 14.79
C LEU A 11 -0.08 36.22 15.22
N SER A 12 -0.18 36.97 16.32
CA SER A 12 0.94 37.68 16.94
C SER A 12 0.80 37.56 18.45
N THR A 13 1.90 37.21 19.12
CA THR A 13 1.95 37.11 20.58
C THR A 13 3.28 37.64 21.09
N THR A 14 3.25 38.28 22.25
CA THR A 14 4.43 38.76 22.96
C THR A 14 4.84 37.72 24.00
N VAL A 15 6.03 37.14 23.84
CA VAL A 15 6.58 36.15 24.76
C VAL A 15 7.95 36.62 25.19
N ASP A 16 8.19 36.69 26.49
CA ASP A 16 9.53 36.91 27.03
C ASP A 16 10.30 35.59 27.05
N LEU A 17 11.38 35.53 26.28
CA LEU A 17 12.22 34.35 26.13
C LEU A 17 13.53 34.46 26.93
N SER A 18 13.74 35.56 27.66
CA SER A 18 14.96 35.84 28.43
C SER A 18 15.31 34.73 29.42
N ASN A 19 14.29 34.10 30.02
CA ASN A 19 14.49 33.03 31.02
C ASN A 19 14.78 31.65 30.40
N VAL A 20 14.56 31.49 29.10
CA VAL A 20 14.71 30.21 28.39
C VAL A 20 15.92 30.23 27.47
N PHE A 21 16.31 31.41 26.99
CA PHE A 21 17.41 31.56 26.03
C PHE A 21 18.78 31.38 26.67
N LEU A 22 19.63 30.61 25.99
CA LEU A 22 21.01 30.30 26.35
C LEU A 22 21.94 30.87 25.26
N ASP A 23 23.17 31.19 25.63
CA ASP A 23 24.08 31.94 24.75
C ASP A 23 24.83 31.13 23.68
N PRO A 24 24.64 29.80 23.59
CA PRO A 24 24.47 29.24 22.25
C PRO A 24 23.15 28.50 22.10
N MET A 25 22.40 28.91 21.09
CA MET A 25 21.16 28.28 20.67
C MET A 25 21.15 28.03 19.17
N TYR A 26 20.44 26.99 18.79
CA TYR A 26 20.24 26.60 17.41
C TYR A 26 18.78 26.80 17.02
N VAL A 27 18.56 27.35 15.84
CA VAL A 27 17.24 27.51 15.24
C VAL A 27 17.17 26.65 14.00
N GLY A 28 16.04 25.98 13.82
CA GLY A 28 15.84 25.06 12.71
C GLY A 28 14.42 24.54 12.68
N PHE A 29 14.20 23.55 11.85
CA PHE A 29 12.91 22.91 11.67
C PHE A 29 12.98 21.48 12.18
N SER A 30 11.92 21.04 12.81
CA SER A 30 11.70 19.64 13.17
C SER A 30 10.35 19.22 12.63
N SER A 31 10.27 17.98 12.17
CA SER A 31 9.09 17.48 11.51
C SER A 31 8.98 15.98 11.69
N SER A 32 7.76 15.48 11.83
CA SER A 32 7.48 14.06 12.08
C SER A 32 6.43 13.55 11.11
N THR A 33 6.57 12.30 10.70
CA THR A 33 5.54 11.54 9.98
C THR A 33 4.80 10.68 11.00
N GLY A 34 3.49 10.92 11.17
CA GLY A 34 2.61 10.06 11.98
C GLY A 34 2.17 8.81 11.20
N GLU A 35 0.96 8.32 11.46
CA GLU A 35 0.38 7.17 10.74
C GLU A 35 0.27 7.41 9.22
N VAL A 36 0.10 8.67 8.81
CA VAL A 36 0.00 9.05 7.41
C VAL A 36 1.36 9.54 6.91
N VAL A 37 1.85 8.91 5.82
CA VAL A 37 3.09 9.31 5.15
C VAL A 37 2.92 10.71 4.54
N SER A 38 3.47 11.71 5.24
CA SER A 38 3.60 13.09 4.79
C SER A 38 5.04 13.35 4.34
N SER A 39 5.20 14.20 3.33
CA SER A 39 6.52 14.67 2.90
C SER A 39 6.62 16.15 3.22
N GLN A 40 7.57 16.52 4.07
CA GLN A 40 7.75 17.89 4.56
C GLN A 40 9.01 18.46 3.89
N TYR A 41 8.83 19.47 3.03
CA TYR A 41 9.90 20.10 2.27
C TYR A 41 10.04 21.57 2.64
N ILE A 42 11.27 22.00 2.93
CA ILE A 42 11.63 23.40 3.12
C ILE A 42 12.36 23.85 1.85
N LEU A 43 11.67 24.60 1.00
CA LEU A 43 12.25 25.08 -0.27
C LEU A 43 13.23 26.24 -0.09
N GLY A 44 13.01 27.05 0.95
CA GLY A 44 13.90 28.13 1.32
C GLY A 44 13.53 28.72 2.67
N TRP A 45 14.52 29.31 3.32
CA TRP A 45 14.40 29.87 4.65
C TRP A 45 15.30 31.10 4.78
N SER A 46 14.86 32.07 5.55
CA SER A 46 15.59 33.29 5.87
C SER A 46 15.31 33.63 7.32
N PHE A 47 16.36 33.88 8.10
CA PHE A 47 16.29 34.16 9.52
C PHE A 47 17.21 35.33 9.86
N SER A 48 16.73 36.23 10.73
CA SER A 48 17.55 37.25 11.36
C SER A 48 17.22 37.31 12.84
N LYS A 49 18.26 37.30 13.69
CA LYS A 49 18.14 37.54 15.13
C LYS A 49 17.81 38.99 15.44
N ILE A 50 18.30 39.92 14.62
CA ILE A 50 18.20 41.36 14.84
C ILE A 50 17.46 41.98 13.66
N GLY A 51 16.25 42.47 13.91
CA GLY A 51 15.43 43.15 12.91
C GLY A 51 14.78 42.22 11.89
N LYS A 52 14.61 42.73 10.66
CA LYS A 52 13.84 42.05 9.61
C LYS A 52 14.73 41.10 8.81
N ALA A 53 14.31 39.84 8.71
CA ALA A 53 14.97 38.86 7.84
C ALA A 53 14.87 39.25 6.36
N GLN A 54 15.86 38.85 5.55
CA GLN A 54 15.88 39.09 4.11
C GLN A 54 14.65 38.45 3.45
N SER A 55 14.00 39.16 2.53
CA SER A 55 12.87 38.61 1.77
C SER A 55 13.33 37.46 0.89
N LEU A 56 12.68 36.30 1.01
CA LEU A 56 12.96 35.15 0.17
C LEU A 56 12.33 35.36 -1.22
N ASP A 57 13.13 35.21 -2.27
CA ASP A 57 12.66 35.30 -3.65
C ASP A 57 12.08 33.96 -4.09
N TYR A 58 10.75 33.88 -4.11
CA TYR A 58 10.03 32.66 -4.48
C TYR A 58 10.25 32.22 -5.93
N SER A 59 10.66 33.14 -6.82
CA SER A 59 10.90 32.82 -8.24
C SER A 59 12.17 31.98 -8.44
N LYS A 60 13.12 32.07 -7.49
CA LYS A 60 14.40 31.34 -7.50
C LYS A 60 14.33 29.98 -6.82
N LEU A 61 13.20 29.65 -6.19
CA LEU A 61 13.06 28.40 -5.47
C LEU A 61 12.87 27.23 -6.46
N PRO A 62 13.49 26.07 -6.20
CA PRO A 62 13.26 24.89 -7.02
C PRO A 62 11.80 24.45 -6.93
N SER A 63 11.32 23.81 -7.99
CA SER A 63 9.99 23.20 -7.98
C SER A 63 9.94 22.03 -6.99
N LEU A 64 8.77 21.85 -6.36
CA LEU A 64 8.57 20.74 -5.43
C LEU A 64 8.78 19.41 -6.17
N PRO A 65 9.50 18.44 -5.55
CA PRO A 65 9.60 17.11 -6.13
C PRO A 65 8.20 16.52 -6.25
N ARG A 66 7.82 16.18 -7.48
CA ARG A 66 6.52 15.55 -7.74
C ARG A 66 6.51 14.19 -7.05
N ARG A 67 5.67 14.02 -6.03
CA ARG A 67 5.40 12.72 -5.41
C ARG A 67 4.91 11.80 -6.52
N LYS A 68 5.79 10.95 -7.05
CA LYS A 68 5.39 9.87 -7.95
C LYS A 68 4.46 9.00 -7.11
N SER A 69 3.17 8.96 -7.45
CA SER A 69 2.26 8.01 -6.82
C SER A 69 2.87 6.63 -7.07
N LYS A 70 3.28 5.96 -6.01
CA LYS A 70 3.82 4.60 -6.10
C LYS A 70 2.62 3.67 -6.28
N ALA A 71 1.97 3.74 -7.45
CA ALA A 71 0.87 2.86 -7.83
C ALA A 71 1.31 1.38 -7.91
N ASN A 72 2.63 1.14 -7.92
CA ASN A 72 3.22 -0.17 -8.15
C ASN A 72 3.28 -1.03 -6.89
N GLY A 73 3.06 -0.47 -5.69
CA GLY A 73 3.10 -1.26 -4.45
C GLY A 73 1.89 -2.19 -4.31
N ASP A 74 0.72 -1.74 -4.78
CA ASP A 74 -0.53 -2.49 -4.65
C ASP A 74 -0.57 -3.67 -5.65
N LEU A 75 -0.21 -3.41 -6.91
CA LEU A 75 -0.12 -4.46 -7.94
C LEU A 75 0.93 -5.54 -7.61
N GLN A 76 2.04 -5.18 -6.97
CA GLN A 76 3.07 -6.14 -6.55
C GLN A 76 2.57 -7.14 -5.50
N ILE A 77 1.57 -6.77 -4.69
CA ILE A 77 1.00 -7.63 -3.64
C ILE A 77 -0.25 -8.35 -4.15
N ILE A 78 -1.07 -7.71 -4.99
CA ILE A 78 -2.31 -8.30 -5.52
C ILE A 78 -2.03 -9.53 -6.39
N ILE A 79 -1.01 -9.47 -7.26
CA ILE A 79 -0.68 -10.58 -8.18
C ILE A 79 -0.36 -11.89 -7.43
N PRO A 80 0.59 -11.95 -6.47
CA PRO A 80 0.89 -13.19 -5.78
C PRO A 80 -0.30 -13.72 -4.97
N VAL A 81 -1.14 -12.85 -4.40
CA VAL A 81 -2.34 -13.26 -3.67
C VAL A 81 -3.34 -13.97 -4.59
N ILE A 82 -3.62 -13.41 -5.78
CA ILE A 82 -4.52 -14.03 -6.76
C ILE A 82 -3.98 -15.41 -7.20
N VAL A 83 -2.68 -15.52 -7.45
CA VAL A 83 -2.05 -16.78 -7.84
C VAL A 83 -2.20 -17.84 -6.75
N VAL A 84 -1.95 -17.49 -5.49
CA VAL A 84 -2.12 -18.42 -4.35
C VAL A 84 -3.57 -18.88 -4.23
N ILE A 85 -4.55 -17.97 -4.36
CA ILE A 85 -5.97 -18.33 -4.29
C ILE A 85 -6.36 -19.27 -5.42
N ALA A 86 -5.91 -19.00 -6.65
CA ALA A 86 -6.20 -19.86 -7.80
C ALA A 86 -5.62 -21.29 -7.63
N LEU A 87 -4.40 -21.40 -7.09
CA LEU A 87 -3.79 -22.69 -6.78
C LEU A 87 -4.57 -23.46 -5.71
N LEU A 88 -5.02 -22.79 -4.65
CA LEU A 88 -5.85 -23.44 -3.64
C LEU A 88 -7.18 -23.94 -4.22
N VAL A 89 -7.88 -23.11 -5.01
CA VAL A 89 -9.15 -23.50 -5.63
C VAL A 89 -8.98 -24.69 -6.57
N THR A 90 -7.91 -24.72 -7.37
CA THR A 90 -7.65 -25.85 -8.28
C THR A 90 -7.32 -27.14 -7.54
N ILE A 91 -6.51 -27.08 -6.47
CA ILE A 91 -6.19 -28.25 -5.65
C ILE A 91 -7.44 -28.79 -4.93
N PHE A 92 -8.16 -27.92 -4.21
CA PHE A 92 -9.34 -28.33 -3.46
C PHE A 92 -10.49 -28.76 -4.36
N GLY A 93 -10.74 -28.01 -5.44
CA GLY A 93 -11.76 -28.35 -6.43
C GLY A 93 -11.44 -29.67 -7.15
N GLY A 94 -10.18 -29.87 -7.54
CA GLY A 94 -9.71 -31.12 -8.15
C GLY A 94 -9.83 -32.31 -7.20
N ALA A 95 -9.39 -32.17 -5.95
CA ALA A 95 -9.51 -33.22 -4.94
C ALA A 95 -10.97 -33.56 -4.64
N PHE A 96 -11.83 -32.55 -4.48
CA PHE A 96 -13.26 -32.74 -4.26
C PHE A 96 -13.92 -33.46 -5.44
N ALA A 97 -13.67 -33.01 -6.68
CA ALA A 97 -14.19 -33.64 -7.88
C ALA A 97 -13.70 -35.09 -8.04
N TYR A 98 -12.43 -35.36 -7.69
CA TYR A 98 -11.87 -36.70 -7.69
C TYR A 98 -12.56 -37.62 -6.68
N VAL A 99 -12.77 -37.15 -5.44
CA VAL A 99 -13.48 -37.92 -4.40
C VAL A 99 -14.92 -38.18 -4.80
N VAL A 100 -15.65 -37.18 -5.32
CA VAL A 100 -17.02 -37.34 -5.79
C VAL A 100 -17.08 -38.35 -6.93
N ARG A 101 -16.23 -38.20 -7.97
CA ARG A 101 -16.16 -39.18 -9.05
C ARG A 101 -15.88 -40.58 -8.52
N ARG A 102 -14.89 -40.74 -7.65
CA ARG A 102 -14.55 -42.06 -7.09
C ARG A 102 -15.72 -42.69 -6.35
N LYS A 103 -16.43 -41.92 -5.51
CA LYS A 103 -17.63 -42.42 -4.82
C LYS A 103 -18.74 -42.80 -5.78
N THR A 104 -19.01 -41.98 -6.79
CA THR A 104 -20.02 -42.29 -7.82
C THR A 104 -19.60 -43.49 -8.68
N TYR A 105 -18.33 -43.68 -9.00
CA TYR A 105 -17.86 -44.88 -9.71
C TYR A 105 -17.85 -46.13 -8.81
N GLU A 106 -17.63 -45.99 -7.49
CA GLU A 106 -17.83 -47.09 -6.53
C GLU A 106 -19.30 -47.43 -6.36
N GLU A 107 -20.20 -46.44 -6.45
CA GLU A 107 -21.66 -46.63 -6.41
C GLU A 107 -22.20 -47.20 -7.74
N ILE A 108 -21.65 -46.78 -8.89
CA ILE A 108 -21.97 -47.35 -10.22
C ILE A 108 -21.37 -48.75 -10.39
N ARG A 109 -20.21 -49.02 -9.78
CA ARG A 109 -19.61 -50.36 -9.71
C ARG A 109 -20.26 -51.13 -8.56
N GLU A 110 -21.58 -51.33 -8.69
CA GLU A 110 -22.45 -52.01 -7.76
C GLU A 110 -21.87 -53.39 -7.39
N ASP A 111 -22.11 -53.86 -6.15
CA ASP A 111 -21.42 -55.02 -5.59
C ASP A 111 -21.62 -56.33 -6.39
N TRP A 112 -22.66 -56.41 -7.22
CA TRP A 112 -22.84 -57.51 -8.18
C TRP A 112 -21.78 -57.55 -9.29
N GLU A 113 -21.19 -56.40 -9.68
CA GLU A 113 -20.09 -56.34 -10.66
C GLU A 113 -18.74 -56.81 -10.06
N LYS A 114 -18.56 -56.80 -8.74
CA LYS A 114 -17.35 -57.36 -8.10
C LYS A 114 -17.32 -58.89 -8.09
N GLU A 115 -18.49 -59.53 -7.97
CA GLU A 115 -18.62 -60.98 -7.79
C GLU A 115 -18.62 -61.75 -9.14
N TYR A 116 -19.09 -61.13 -10.24
CA TYR A 116 -19.37 -61.85 -11.51
C TYR A 116 -18.73 -61.26 -12.78
N SER A 117 -17.61 -60.53 -12.69
CA SER A 117 -16.97 -59.92 -13.87
C SER A 117 -15.94 -60.83 -14.55
N PRO A 118 -16.32 -61.56 -15.62
CA PRO A 118 -15.34 -61.75 -16.70
C PRO A 118 -15.85 -61.48 -18.13
N GLN A 119 -17.14 -61.26 -18.40
CA GLN A 119 -17.59 -61.09 -19.79
C GLN A 119 -18.71 -60.05 -19.94
N ARG A 120 -18.35 -58.84 -20.38
CA ARG A 120 -19.30 -57.92 -21.03
C ARG A 120 -19.26 -58.18 -22.54
N PHE A 121 -20.40 -58.54 -23.11
CA PHE A 121 -20.65 -58.38 -24.55
C PHE A 121 -21.12 -56.95 -24.82
N SER A 122 -20.61 -56.35 -25.87
CA SER A 122 -21.01 -55.02 -26.33
C SER A 122 -22.40 -55.11 -26.99
N PHE A 123 -23.32 -54.23 -26.64
CA PHE A 123 -24.66 -54.15 -27.26
C PHE A 123 -24.61 -53.79 -28.76
N LYS A 124 -23.42 -53.52 -29.31
CA LYS A 124 -23.19 -53.33 -30.75
C LYS A 124 -23.03 -54.63 -31.54
N ASP A 125 -22.94 -55.77 -30.85
CA ASP A 125 -22.83 -57.10 -31.45
C ASP A 125 -24.15 -57.90 -31.39
N LEU A 126 -25.28 -57.21 -31.15
CA LEU A 126 -26.65 -57.72 -31.27
C LEU A 126 -27.34 -57.12 -32.49
#